data_AF-A0A969W4A7-F1
#
_entry.id   AF-A0A969W4A7-F1
#
_cell.length_a   1.000
_cell.length_b   1.000
_cell.length_c   1.000
_cell.angle_alpha   90.00
_cell.angle_beta   90.00
_cell.angle_gamma   90.00
#
_symmetry.space_group_name_H-M   'P 1'
#
loop_
_entity.id
_entity.type
_entity.pdbx_description
1 polymer ?
#
loop_
_entity_poly.entity_id
_entity_poly.type
_entity_poly.pdbx_seq_one_letter_code
_entity_poly.pdbx_strand_id
1 'polypeptide(L)'
;QTLLQGETYIKNLAKVADLSICRDLPDNLGQTIAGVVDTVQLLIPLSGVVDLTQLKQKIEKNIARLEGAIASLQGRLSNEGYVKKAPLEVVATAQAELESSQQQVAILRSRLAELTESDM
;
A
#
# COMPACT_ATOMS: atom_id res chain seq x y z
N GLN A 1 -35.28 7.24 2.75
CA GLN A 1 -35.51 6.01 3.54
C GLN A 1 -34.78 4.81 2.95
N THR A 2 -34.60 4.74 1.62
CA THR A 2 -33.95 3.60 0.93
C THR A 2 -32.49 3.34 1.35
N LEU A 3 -31.67 4.38 1.60
CA LEU A 3 -30.26 4.19 1.99
C LEU A 3 -30.07 3.56 3.38
N LEU A 4 -30.97 3.84 4.34
CA LEU A 4 -30.93 3.23 5.68
C LEU A 4 -31.28 1.74 5.63
N GLN A 5 -32.19 1.35 4.74
CA GLN A 5 -32.55 -0.06 4.53
C GLN A 5 -31.41 -0.86 3.85
N GLY A 6 -30.59 -0.19 3.05
CA GLY A 6 -29.41 -0.76 2.40
C GLY A 6 -28.13 -0.73 3.22
N GLU A 7 -28.16 -0.19 4.45
CA GLU A 7 -26.97 -0.03 5.30
C GLU A 7 -26.20 -1.34 5.47
N THR A 8 -26.89 -2.45 5.74
CA THR A 8 -26.28 -3.78 5.89
C THR A 8 -25.63 -4.28 4.60
N TYR A 9 -26.22 -3.99 3.43
CA TYR A 9 -25.65 -4.36 2.13
C TYR A 9 -24.39 -3.54 1.82
N ILE A 10 -24.44 -2.23 2.07
CA ILE A 10 -23.30 -1.33 1.88
C ILE A 10 -22.17 -1.72 2.82
N LYS A 11 -22.48 -2.04 4.09
CA LYS A 11 -21.52 -2.48 5.10
C LYS A 11 -20.76 -3.75 4.66
N ASN A 12 -21.49 -4.73 4.11
CA ASN A 12 -20.89 -5.98 3.63
C ASN A 12 -20.10 -5.81 2.32
N LEU A 13 -20.61 -5.02 1.37
CA LEU A 13 -19.95 -4.79 0.07
C LEU A 13 -18.69 -3.94 0.20
N ALA A 14 -18.74 -2.88 1.02
CA ALA A 14 -17.61 -2.00 1.26
C ALA A 14 -16.63 -2.56 2.31
N LYS A 15 -16.98 -3.66 3.00
CA LYS A 15 -16.20 -4.24 4.12
C LYS A 15 -15.85 -3.21 5.20
N VAL A 16 -16.79 -2.34 5.53
CA VAL A 16 -16.60 -1.30 6.54
C VAL A 16 -17.17 -1.75 7.88
N ALA A 17 -16.41 -1.53 8.95
CA ALA A 17 -16.83 -1.91 10.31
C ALA A 17 -17.93 -0.97 10.85
N ASP A 18 -17.90 0.29 10.44
CA ASP A 18 -18.84 1.34 10.82
C ASP A 18 -19.31 2.10 9.58
N LEU A 19 -20.62 2.39 9.50
CA LEU A 19 -21.23 3.13 8.40
C LEU A 19 -22.20 4.13 9.02
N SER A 20 -21.85 5.42 8.95
CA SER A 20 -22.72 6.51 9.40
C SER A 20 -23.30 7.23 8.18
N ILE A 21 -24.63 7.17 8.03
CA ILE A 21 -25.37 7.82 6.94
C ILE A 21 -25.99 9.11 7.47
N CYS A 22 -25.36 10.25 7.15
CA CYS A 22 -25.86 11.58 7.52
C CYS A 22 -26.50 12.29 6.32
N ARG A 23 -27.54 13.10 6.56
CA ARG A 23 -28.16 13.97 5.54
C ARG A 23 -27.43 15.32 5.39
N ASP A 24 -26.73 15.73 6.44
CA ASP A 24 -25.94 16.96 6.50
C ASP A 24 -24.45 16.61 6.56
N LEU A 25 -23.60 17.48 5.99
CA LEU A 25 -22.16 17.35 6.12
C LEU A 25 -21.76 17.62 7.59
N PRO A 26 -21.05 16.70 8.26
CA PRO A 26 -20.50 16.99 9.57
C PRO A 26 -19.40 18.06 9.44
N ASP A 27 -19.38 19.05 10.32
CA ASP A 27 -18.41 20.17 10.34
C ASP A 27 -16.96 19.68 10.59
N ASN A 28 -16.81 18.47 11.13
CA ASN A 28 -15.54 17.85 11.48
C ASN A 28 -15.16 16.74 10.49
N LEU A 29 -15.04 17.10 9.23
CA LEU A 29 -14.43 16.23 8.23
C LEU A 29 -12.94 16.49 8.29
N GLY A 30 -12.21 15.67 9.04
CA GLY A 30 -10.75 15.57 8.91
C GLY A 30 -10.35 15.16 7.48
N GLN A 31 -9.19 14.55 7.29
CA GLN A 31 -8.82 14.04 5.97
C GLN A 31 -9.88 13.04 5.49
N THR A 32 -10.59 13.39 4.41
CA THR A 32 -11.76 12.66 3.91
C THR A 32 -11.67 12.55 2.40
N ILE A 33 -11.96 11.36 1.87
CA ILE A 33 -12.14 11.18 0.42
C ILE A 33 -13.63 11.33 0.13
N ALA A 34 -13.98 12.30 -0.71
CA ALA A 34 -15.35 12.52 -1.16
C ALA A 34 -15.57 11.91 -2.55
N GLY A 35 -16.56 11.04 -2.68
CA GLY A 35 -17.07 10.54 -3.95
C GLY A 35 -18.50 11.01 -4.15
N VAL A 36 -18.80 11.66 -5.28
CA VAL A 36 -20.17 12.11 -5.60
C VAL A 36 -20.75 11.18 -6.66
N VAL A 37 -21.91 10.60 -6.37
CA VAL A 37 -22.71 9.83 -7.32
C VAL A 37 -24.11 10.43 -7.38
N ASP A 38 -24.39 11.13 -8.47
CA ASP A 38 -25.68 11.76 -8.80
C ASP A 38 -26.16 12.77 -7.73
N THR A 39 -26.99 12.34 -6.76
CA THR A 39 -27.50 13.16 -5.65
C THR A 39 -26.94 12.76 -4.28
N VAL A 40 -26.01 11.81 -4.25
CA VAL A 40 -25.44 11.26 -3.01
C VAL A 40 -23.95 11.58 -2.94
N GLN A 41 -23.53 12.21 -1.85
CA GLN A 41 -22.13 12.43 -1.52
C GLN A 41 -21.69 11.37 -0.50
N LEU A 42 -20.71 10.56 -0.88
CA LEU A 42 -20.04 9.62 -0.01
C LEU A 42 -18.80 10.29 0.57
N LEU A 43 -18.70 10.37 1.89
CA LEU A 43 -17.52 10.84 2.58
C LEU A 43 -16.89 9.68 3.34
N ILE A 44 -15.65 9.35 3.01
CA ILE A 44 -14.88 8.32 3.71
C ILE A 44 -13.89 9.05 4.61
N PRO A 45 -14.14 9.12 5.94
CA PRO A 45 -13.15 9.61 6.88
C PRO A 45 -11.95 8.67 6.86
N LEU A 46 -10.79 9.22 6.47
CA LEU A 46 -9.51 8.51 6.54
C LEU A 46 -9.07 8.35 8.01
N SER A 47 -9.60 9.20 8.89
CA SER A 47 -9.42 9.11 10.34
C SER A 47 -10.21 7.90 10.92
N GLY A 48 -9.56 6.74 10.99
CA GLY A 48 -10.02 5.59 11.78
C GLY A 48 -10.42 4.32 11.02
N VAL A 49 -10.45 4.32 9.68
CA VAL A 49 -10.80 3.12 8.88
C VAL A 49 -9.58 2.53 8.14
N VAL A 50 -8.54 3.34 7.90
CA VAL A 50 -7.24 2.82 7.48
C VAL A 50 -6.40 2.71 8.73
N ASP A 51 -6.16 1.49 9.17
CA ASP A 51 -5.21 1.17 10.22
C ASP A 51 -3.81 1.50 9.67
N LEU A 52 -3.43 2.78 9.67
CA LEU A 52 -2.20 3.29 9.05
C LEU A 52 -0.99 2.61 9.65
N THR A 53 -1.06 2.25 10.93
CA THR A 53 -0.10 1.36 11.60
C THR A 53 -0.03 -0.01 10.91
N GLN A 54 -1.16 -0.67 10.66
CA GLN A 54 -1.20 -1.96 9.96
C GLN A 54 -0.77 -1.85 8.48
N LEU A 55 -1.10 -0.76 7.80
CA LEU A 55 -0.68 -0.48 6.42
C LEU A 55 0.83 -0.23 6.36
N LYS A 56 1.38 0.61 7.25
CA LYS A 56 2.82 0.84 7.45
C LYS A 56 3.52 -0.49 7.73
N GLN A 57 3.02 -1.29 8.68
CA GLN A 57 3.57 -2.62 8.98
C GLN A 57 3.51 -3.59 7.79
N LYS A 58 2.44 -3.60 6.99
CA LYS A 58 2.37 -4.41 5.77
C LYS A 58 3.39 -3.96 4.73
N ILE A 59 3.55 -2.65 4.54
CA ILE A 59 4.52 -2.08 3.60
C ILE A 59 5.94 -2.39 4.08
N GLU A 60 6.26 -2.17 5.35
CA GLU A 60 7.55 -2.53 5.96
C GLU A 60 7.86 -4.02 5.85
N LYS A 61 6.87 -4.90 6.09
CA LYS A 61 7.04 -6.35 5.92
C LYS A 61 7.32 -6.74 4.46
N ASN A 62 6.67 -6.08 3.50
CA ASN A 62 6.94 -6.29 2.09
C ASN A 62 8.34 -5.77 1.71
N ILE A 63 8.74 -4.61 2.22
CA ILE A 63 10.09 -4.07 2.06
C ILE A 63 11.12 -5.07 2.61
N ALA A 64 10.96 -5.54 3.85
CA ALA A 64 11.88 -6.49 4.48
C ALA A 64 12.01 -7.80 3.70
N ARG A 65 10.91 -8.31 3.12
CA ARG A 65 10.93 -9.50 2.26
C ARG A 65 11.73 -9.25 0.98
N LEU A 66 11.53 -8.11 0.33
CA LEU A 66 12.25 -7.73 -0.88
C LEU A 66 13.73 -7.44 -0.60
N GLU A 67 14.05 -6.77 0.52
CA GLU A 67 15.43 -6.54 0.95
C GLU A 67 16.17 -7.85 1.24
N GLY A 68 15.50 -8.85 1.82
CA GLY A 68 16.07 -10.18 2.00
C GLY A 68 16.39 -10.89 0.67
N ALA A 69 15.50 -10.75 -0.33
CA ALA A 69 15.73 -11.28 -1.66
C ALA A 69 16.89 -10.56 -2.38
N ILE A 70 16.93 -9.22 -2.29
CA ILE A 70 18.03 -8.39 -2.81
C ILE A 70 19.34 -8.82 -2.17
N ALA A 71 19.43 -8.92 -0.85
CA ALA A 71 20.66 -9.30 -0.15
C ALA A 71 21.16 -10.69 -0.59
N SER A 72 20.25 -11.64 -0.83
CA SER A 72 20.61 -12.96 -1.36
C SER A 72 21.15 -12.90 -2.79
N LEU A 73 20.49 -12.14 -3.67
CA LEU A 73 20.93 -11.93 -5.06
C LEU A 73 22.26 -11.17 -5.12
N GLN A 74 22.41 -10.14 -4.30
CA GLN A 74 23.63 -9.33 -4.20
C GLN A 74 24.79 -10.16 -3.66
N GLY A 75 24.55 -11.04 -2.68
CA GLY A 75 25.56 -11.99 -2.21
C GLY A 75 26.02 -12.98 -3.28
N ARG A 76 25.10 -13.44 -4.14
CA ARG A 76 25.43 -14.31 -5.28
C ARG A 76 26.21 -13.55 -6.36
N LEU A 77 25.82 -12.32 -6.67
CA LEU A 77 26.48 -11.46 -7.65
C LEU A 77 27.81 -10.87 -7.17
N SER A 78 27.99 -10.70 -5.86
CA SER A 78 29.26 -10.22 -5.26
C SER A 78 30.32 -11.33 -5.18
N ASN A 79 29.90 -12.59 -5.28
CA ASN A 79 30.83 -13.70 -5.34
C ASN A 79 31.48 -13.73 -6.73
N GLU A 80 32.71 -13.23 -6.82
CA GLU A 80 33.49 -13.20 -8.07
C GLU A 80 33.63 -14.59 -8.72
N GLY A 81 33.59 -15.66 -7.92
CA GLY A 81 33.58 -17.03 -8.43
C GLY A 81 32.29 -17.40 -9.17
N TYR A 82 31.15 -16.81 -8.78
CA TYR A 82 29.87 -16.94 -9.47
C TYR A 82 29.87 -16.09 -10.74
N VAL A 83 30.31 -14.83 -10.67
CA VAL A 83 30.35 -13.95 -11.85
C VAL A 83 31.33 -14.43 -12.92
N LYS A 84 32.47 -15.02 -12.52
CA LYS A 84 33.47 -15.55 -13.47
C LYS A 84 33.15 -16.94 -14.02
N LYS A 85 32.39 -17.77 -13.30
CA LYS A 85 32.03 -19.13 -13.77
C LYS A 85 30.60 -19.26 -14.31
N ALA A 86 29.68 -18.37 -13.93
CA ALA A 86 28.30 -18.45 -14.37
C ALA A 86 28.17 -17.89 -15.80
N PRO A 87 27.18 -18.40 -16.57
CA PRO A 87 26.88 -17.87 -17.90
C PRO A 87 26.49 -16.39 -17.81
N LEU A 88 26.95 -15.58 -18.77
CA LEU A 88 26.61 -14.14 -18.87
C LEU A 88 25.11 -13.88 -18.79
N GLU A 89 24.29 -14.77 -19.36
CA GLU A 89 22.82 -14.67 -19.33
C GLU A 89 22.25 -14.79 -17.91
N VAL A 90 22.82 -15.64 -17.06
CA VAL A 90 22.40 -15.83 -15.66
C VAL A 90 22.83 -14.63 -14.81
N VAL A 91 24.02 -14.10 -15.06
CA VAL A 91 24.52 -12.89 -14.37
C VAL A 91 23.67 -11.68 -14.74
N ALA A 92 23.38 -11.49 -16.04
CA ALA A 92 22.55 -10.39 -16.53
C ALA A 92 21.11 -10.48 -16.00
N THR A 93 20.52 -11.68 -15.99
CA THR A 93 19.17 -11.89 -15.45
C THR A 93 19.13 -11.59 -13.95
N ALA A 94 20.07 -12.11 -13.17
CA ALA A 94 20.15 -11.85 -11.73
C ALA A 94 20.38 -10.36 -11.42
N GLN A 95 21.15 -9.66 -12.26
CA GLN A 95 21.41 -8.23 -12.11
C GLN A 95 20.16 -7.39 -12.45
N ALA A 96 19.42 -7.76 -13.49
CA ALA A 96 18.13 -7.15 -13.83
C ALA A 96 17.05 -7.40 -12.75
N GLU A 97 16.98 -8.62 -12.20
CA GLU A 97 16.09 -8.95 -11.08
C GLU A 97 16.44 -8.16 -9.81
N LEU A 98 17.74 -7.96 -9.55
CA LEU A 98 18.20 -7.14 -8.44
C LEU A 98 17.80 -5.68 -8.61
N GLU A 99 18.01 -5.11 -9.80
CA GLU A 99 17.68 -3.72 -10.10
C GLU A 99 16.16 -3.48 -10.02
N SER A 100 15.36 -4.38 -10.61
CA SER A 100 13.89 -4.34 -10.52
C SER A 100 13.41 -4.42 -9.06
N SER A 101 14.01 -5.30 -8.25
CA SER A 101 13.65 -5.43 -6.84
C SER A 101 14.02 -4.18 -6.04
N GLN A 102 15.17 -3.57 -6.31
CA GLN A 102 15.60 -2.31 -5.69
C GLN A 102 14.66 -1.15 -6.05
N GLN A 103 14.25 -1.02 -7.32
CA GLN A 103 13.27 -0.03 -7.74
C GLN A 103 11.93 -0.22 -7.02
N GLN A 104 11.48 -1.47 -6.89
CA GLN A 104 10.23 -1.78 -6.21
C GLN A 104 10.29 -1.43 -4.72
N VAL A 105 11.42 -1.67 -4.05
CA VAL A 105 11.65 -1.21 -2.66
C VAL A 105 11.66 0.31 -2.57
N ALA A 106 12.31 1.01 -3.50
CA ALA A 106 12.36 2.48 -3.51
C ALA A 106 10.95 3.09 -3.64
N ILE A 107 10.11 2.54 -4.51
CA ILE A 107 8.71 2.97 -4.67
C ILE A 107 7.92 2.72 -3.37
N LEU A 108 8.09 1.55 -2.75
CA LEU A 108 7.41 1.22 -1.49
C LEU A 108 7.88 2.12 -0.33
N ARG A 109 9.17 2.47 -0.27
CA ARG A 109 9.75 3.41 0.70
C ARG A 109 9.20 4.82 0.50
N SER A 110 9.11 5.28 -0.75
CA SER A 110 8.50 6.59 -1.09
C SER A 110 7.06 6.65 -0.62
N ARG A 111 6.26 5.62 -0.95
CA ARG A 111 4.86 5.54 -0.48
C ARG A 111 4.77 5.52 1.04
N LEU A 112 5.67 4.82 1.73
CA LEU A 112 5.73 4.80 3.19
C LEU A 112 6.03 6.19 3.77
N ALA A 113 6.91 6.96 3.14
CA ALA A 113 7.21 8.34 3.53
C ALA A 113 6.01 9.26 3.33
N GLU A 114 5.35 9.19 2.16
CA GLU A 114 4.11 9.95 1.88
C GLU A 114 2.99 9.64 2.90
N LEU A 115 2.87 8.37 3.30
CA LEU A 115 1.96 7.89 4.36
C LEU A 115 2.35 8.34 5.77
N THR A 116 3.59 8.79 5.97
CA THR A 116 4.08 9.29 7.26
C THR A 116 3.96 10.82 7.33
N GLU A 117 4.21 11.50 6.21
CA GLU A 117 4.01 12.94 6.07
C GLU A 117 2.54 13.35 6.04
N SER A 118 1.66 12.52 5.46
CA SER A 118 0.21 12.77 5.50
C SER A 118 -0.40 12.58 6.89
N ASP A 119 0.36 12.04 7.84
CA ASP A 119 -0.04 11.76 9.23
C ASP A 119 0.35 12.90 10.21
N MET A 120 1.17 13.87 9.76
CA MET A 120 1.57 15.08 10.52
C MET A 120 0.78 16.31 10.08
#